data_AF-K1S586-F1
#
_entry.id   AF-K1S586-F1
#
_cell.length_a   1.000
_cell.length_b   1.000
_cell.length_c   1.000
_cell.angle_alpha   90.00
_cell.angle_beta   90.00
_cell.angle_gamma   90.00
#
_symmetry.space_group_name_H-M   'P 1'
#
loop_
_entity.id
_entity.type
_entity.pdbx_description
1 polymer ?
#
loop_
_entity_poly.entity_id
_entity_poly.type
_entity_poly.pdbx_seq_one_letter_code
_entity_poly.pdbx_strand_id
1 'polypeptide(L)'
;MVNAVRMNLPAYMGVRYELTNQIEDAEELLDNLHNYNQKIFKVCILIHTYGRNNAELDERVQQICNTVQQQTCRFSPIPFEQCAAMNSVLPLGKKWLALERTLLTVNTAIYVPFTTQELFQPGACMRAPTPAVKT
;
A
#
# COMPACT_ATOMS: atom_id res chain seq x y z
N MET A 1 -10.59 36.29 21.61
CA MET A 1 -11.56 36.56 20.52
C MET A 1 -12.10 37.99 20.48
N VAL A 2 -12.23 38.70 21.62
CA VAL A 2 -12.84 40.05 21.67
C VAL A 2 -12.03 41.14 20.92
N ASN A 3 -10.70 41.03 20.85
CA ASN A 3 -9.86 42.04 20.18
C ASN A 3 -9.85 41.96 18.64
N ALA A 4 -10.11 40.79 18.05
CA ALA A 4 -10.09 40.61 16.58
C ALA A 4 -11.32 41.25 15.90
N VAL A 5 -12.46 41.22 16.58
CA VAL A 5 -13.73 41.86 16.13
C VAL A 5 -13.59 43.38 16.07
N ARG A 6 -12.77 43.99 16.95
CA ARG A 6 -12.50 45.45 16.96
C ARG A 6 -11.62 45.92 15.80
N MET A 7 -10.89 45.02 15.13
CA MET A 7 -9.93 45.35 14.08
C MET A 7 -10.47 45.11 12.65
N ASN A 8 -11.74 44.73 12.50
CA ASN A 8 -12.36 44.37 11.21
C ASN A 8 -11.52 43.37 10.40
N LEU A 9 -10.81 42.46 11.10
CA LEU A 9 -9.98 41.45 10.46
C LEU A 9 -10.89 40.32 9.98
N PRO A 10 -10.76 39.88 8.71
CA PRO A 10 -11.63 38.88 8.15
C PRO A 10 -11.47 37.54 8.89
N ALA A 11 -12.59 36.83 9.09
CA ALA A 11 -12.70 35.67 9.97
C ALA A 11 -11.72 34.53 9.65
N TYR A 12 -11.26 34.41 8.40
CA TYR A 12 -10.30 33.40 7.97
C TYR A 12 -8.90 33.58 8.58
N MET A 13 -8.55 34.80 9.04
CA MET A 13 -7.25 35.07 9.69
C MET A 13 -7.15 34.44 11.10
N GLY A 14 -8.29 34.03 11.70
CA GLY A 14 -8.32 33.29 12.96
C GLY A 14 -8.24 31.77 12.80
N VAL A 15 -8.32 31.26 11.58
CA VAL A 15 -8.22 29.84 11.26
C VAL A 15 -6.74 29.51 11.01
N ARG A 16 -6.25 28.42 11.60
CA ARG A 16 -4.87 27.96 11.36
C ARG A 16 -4.71 27.64 9.87
N TYR A 17 -3.63 28.14 9.27
CA TYR A 17 -3.28 27.90 7.86
C TYR A 17 -3.27 26.41 7.46
N GLU A 18 -2.88 25.53 8.39
CA GLU A 18 -2.93 24.07 8.17
C GLU A 18 -4.35 23.54 7.91
N LEU A 19 -5.38 24.13 8.54
CA LEU A 19 -6.76 23.70 8.38
C LEU A 19 -7.34 24.15 7.04
N THR A 20 -6.99 25.36 6.60
CA THR A 20 -7.43 25.86 5.29
C THR A 20 -6.86 25.03 4.15
N ASN A 21 -5.58 24.64 4.23
CA ASN A 21 -4.96 23.79 3.22
C ASN A 21 -5.60 22.39 3.19
N GLN A 22 -5.89 21.79 4.35
CA GLN A 22 -6.56 20.48 4.41
C GLN A 22 -7.96 20.50 3.81
N ILE A 23 -8.68 21.63 3.92
CA ILE A 23 -9.99 21.80 3.30
C ILE A 23 -9.84 21.91 1.78
N GLU A 24 -8.90 22.72 1.31
CA GLU A 24 -8.61 22.89 -0.12
C GLU A 24 -8.19 21.56 -0.78
N ASP A 25 -7.30 20.79 -0.12
CA ASP A 25 -6.89 19.45 -0.58
C ASP A 25 -8.08 18.47 -0.65
N ALA A 26 -9.03 18.58 0.30
CA ALA A 26 -10.22 17.72 0.34
C ALA A 26 -11.24 18.12 -0.75
N GLU A 27 -11.39 19.41 -1.04
CA GLU A 27 -12.20 19.91 -2.14
C GLU A 27 -11.63 19.47 -3.50
N GLU A 28 -10.30 19.56 -3.68
CA GLU A 28 -9.63 19.08 -4.88
C GLU A 28 -9.82 17.56 -5.05
N LEU A 29 -9.72 16.78 -3.97
CA LEU A 29 -10.01 15.35 -4.00
C LEU A 29 -11.45 15.06 -4.46
N LEU A 30 -12.43 15.79 -3.93
CA LEU A 30 -13.84 15.63 -4.32
C LEU A 30 -14.08 16.00 -5.78
N ASP A 31 -13.51 17.10 -6.24
CA ASP A 31 -13.56 17.51 -7.65
C ASP A 31 -12.95 16.45 -8.56
N ASN A 32 -11.85 15.83 -8.13
CA ASN A 32 -11.23 14.75 -8.87
C ASN A 32 -12.15 13.52 -9.03
N LEU A 33 -12.95 13.20 -8.01
CA LEU A 33 -13.92 12.11 -8.04
C LEU A 33 -15.12 12.42 -8.95
N HIS A 34 -15.63 13.64 -8.88
CA HIS A 34 -16.81 14.06 -9.63
C HIS A 34 -16.49 14.33 -11.10
N ASN A 35 -15.44 15.09 -11.40
CA ASN A 35 -15.14 15.56 -12.76
C ASN A 35 -14.44 14.49 -13.61
N TYR A 36 -13.56 13.67 -13.02
CA TYR A 36 -12.83 12.62 -13.75
C TYR A 36 -13.42 11.22 -13.57
N ASN A 37 -14.61 11.10 -12.96
CA ASN A 37 -15.30 9.83 -12.66
C ASN A 37 -14.37 8.79 -11.98
N GLN A 38 -13.43 9.27 -11.17
CA GLN A 38 -12.53 8.40 -10.43
C GLN A 38 -13.31 7.72 -9.30
N LYS A 39 -12.95 6.46 -9.03
CA LYS A 39 -13.45 5.70 -7.90
C LYS A 39 -12.39 5.60 -6.83
N ILE A 40 -12.86 5.61 -5.58
CA ILE A 40 -12.07 5.31 -4.41
C ILE A 40 -12.03 3.79 -4.22
N PHE A 41 -10.83 3.23 -4.14
CA PHE A 41 -10.60 1.83 -3.81
C PHE A 41 -9.96 1.69 -2.44
N LYS A 42 -10.43 0.71 -1.68
CA LYS A 42 -9.75 0.22 -0.47
C LYS A 42 -8.75 -0.84 -0.89
N VAL A 43 -7.47 -0.56 -0.72
CA VAL A 43 -6.37 -1.41 -1.18
C VAL A 43 -5.52 -1.83 0.02
N CYS A 44 -5.06 -3.07 0.00
CA CYS A 44 -4.11 -3.62 0.96
C CYS A 44 -2.96 -4.24 0.17
N ILE A 45 -1.73 -3.75 0.38
CA ILE A 45 -0.52 -4.27 -0.27
C ILE A 45 0.24 -5.08 0.77
N LEU A 46 0.50 -6.34 0.47
CA LEU A 46 1.22 -7.27 1.34
C LEU A 46 2.48 -7.73 0.63
N ILE A 47 3.60 -7.69 1.34
CA ILE A 47 4.87 -8.27 0.89
C ILE A 47 5.13 -9.49 1.75
N HIS A 48 5.16 -10.66 1.11
CA HIS A 48 5.49 -11.90 1.80
C HIS A 48 6.96 -12.26 1.55
N THR A 49 7.70 -12.51 2.63
CA THR A 49 9.04 -13.07 2.59
C THR A 49 9.17 -14.27 3.51
N TYR A 50 10.10 -15.16 3.17
CA TYR A 50 10.49 -16.31 3.96
C TYR A 50 12.02 -16.39 4.03
N GLY A 51 12.54 -17.02 5.08
CA GLY A 51 13.97 -17.30 5.28
C GLY A 51 14.14 -18.68 5.90
N ARG A 52 15.32 -19.30 5.78
CA ARG A 52 15.59 -20.62 6.37
C ARG A 52 15.88 -20.52 7.87
N ASN A 53 16.47 -19.39 8.27
CA ASN A 53 16.83 -19.07 9.64
C ASN A 53 16.17 -17.75 10.06
N ASN A 54 15.89 -17.55 11.35
CA ASN A 54 15.31 -16.30 11.85
C ASN A 54 16.20 -15.08 11.55
N ALA A 55 17.53 -15.23 11.65
CA ALA A 55 18.47 -14.16 11.32
C ALA A 55 18.40 -13.73 9.84
N GLU A 56 18.23 -14.68 8.93
CA GLU A 56 18.07 -14.40 7.49
C GLU A 56 16.73 -13.71 7.20
N LEU A 57 15.67 -14.12 7.91
CA LEU A 57 14.35 -13.48 7.79
C LEU A 57 14.40 -12.01 8.23
N ASP A 58 15.02 -11.74 9.38
CA ASP A 58 15.15 -10.38 9.90
C ASP A 58 15.97 -9.49 8.96
N GLU A 59 17.07 -10.01 8.40
CA GLU A 59 17.88 -9.31 7.40
C GLU A 59 17.03 -8.93 6.17
N ARG A 60 16.26 -9.88 5.62
CA ARG A 60 15.39 -9.62 4.46
C ARG A 60 14.30 -8.59 4.75
N VAL A 61 13.70 -8.65 5.94
CA VAL A 61 12.69 -7.67 6.37
C VAL A 61 13.31 -6.28 6.47
N GLN A 62 14.51 -6.16 7.03
CA GLN A 62 15.23 -4.89 7.11
C GLN A 62 15.57 -4.34 5.71
N GLN A 63 16.07 -5.19 4.82
CA GLN A 63 16.37 -4.80 3.43
C GLN A 63 15.11 -4.24 2.73
N ILE A 64 13.97 -4.92 2.83
CA ILE A 64 12.71 -4.46 2.25
C ILE A 64 12.28 -3.12 2.85
N CYS A 65 12.30 -2.99 4.17
CA CYS A 65 11.95 -1.75 4.84
C CYS A 65 12.84 -0.59 4.37
N ASN A 66 14.15 -0.84 4.20
CA ASN A 66 15.09 0.17 3.73
C ASN A 66 14.81 0.59 2.28
N THR A 67 14.58 -0.36 1.37
CA THR A 67 14.24 -0.06 -0.03
C THR A 67 12.95 0.75 -0.15
N VAL A 68 11.94 0.40 0.65
CA VAL A 68 10.64 1.07 0.61
C VAL A 68 10.74 2.47 1.21
N GLN A 69 11.49 2.66 2.29
CA GLN A 69 11.68 3.97 2.91
C GLN A 69 12.27 4.99 1.93
N GLN A 70 13.11 4.56 1.00
CA GLN A 70 13.65 5.41 -0.08
C GLN A 70 12.57 5.90 -1.05
N GLN A 71 11.47 5.15 -1.19
CA GLN A 71 10.32 5.46 -2.05
C GLN A 71 9.21 6.20 -1.29
N THR A 72 9.51 6.83 -0.14
CA THR A 72 8.56 7.56 0.72
C THR A 72 7.41 6.68 1.26
N CYS A 73 7.47 5.38 1.05
CA CYS A 73 6.50 4.43 1.54
C CYS A 73 6.96 3.88 2.90
N ARG A 74 5.99 3.48 3.74
CA ARG A 74 6.26 2.85 5.04
C ARG A 74 5.52 1.53 5.12
N PHE A 75 6.28 0.44 5.25
CA PHE A 75 5.76 -0.87 5.67
C PHE A 75 6.14 -1.12 7.12
N SER A 76 5.30 -1.90 7.79
CA SER A 76 5.56 -2.43 9.13
C SER A 76 5.43 -3.94 9.08
N PRO A 77 6.31 -4.69 9.77
CA PRO A 77 6.09 -6.11 9.98
C PRO A 77 4.81 -6.34 10.80
N ILE A 78 4.16 -7.48 10.57
CA ILE A 78 2.92 -7.91 11.24
C ILE A 78 3.23 -9.14 12.11
N PRO A 79 3.66 -8.96 13.37
CA PRO A 79 4.10 -10.09 14.20
C PRO A 79 2.96 -10.96 14.74
N PHE A 80 1.78 -10.37 15.02
CA PHE A 80 0.69 -11.07 15.72
C PHE A 80 -0.39 -11.67 14.81
N GLU A 81 -0.49 -11.20 13.57
CA GLU A 81 -1.52 -11.64 12.62
C GLU A 81 -0.92 -12.41 11.42
N GLN A 82 0.17 -13.14 11.63
CA GLN A 82 0.89 -13.84 10.55
C GLN A 82 0.00 -14.84 9.79
N CYS A 83 -0.87 -15.58 10.49
CA CYS A 83 -1.78 -16.53 9.86
C CYS A 83 -2.84 -15.82 8.99
N ALA A 84 -3.40 -14.72 9.48
CA ALA A 84 -4.36 -13.92 8.73
C ALA A 84 -3.69 -13.21 7.54
N ALA A 85 -2.46 -12.73 7.72
CA ALA A 85 -1.65 -12.17 6.65
C ALA A 85 -1.36 -13.20 5.56
N MET A 86 -0.92 -14.40 5.94
CA MET A 86 -0.68 -15.50 4.99
C MET A 86 -1.94 -15.84 4.20
N ASN A 87 -3.09 -15.98 4.87
CA ASN A 87 -4.36 -16.24 4.20
C ASN A 87 -4.81 -15.12 3.26
N SER A 88 -4.37 -13.88 3.52
CA SER A 88 -4.67 -12.71 2.68
C SER A 88 -3.70 -12.55 1.50
N VAL A 89 -2.49 -13.12 1.58
CA VAL A 89 -1.52 -13.16 0.48
C VAL A 89 -1.95 -14.15 -0.61
N LEU A 90 -2.67 -15.20 -0.23
CA LEU A 90 -3.23 -16.14 -1.18
C LEU A 90 -4.29 -15.45 -2.06
N PRO A 91 -4.35 -15.74 -3.37
CA PRO A 91 -5.34 -15.17 -4.29
C PRO A 91 -6.73 -15.79 -4.11
N LEU A 92 -7.21 -15.89 -2.86
CA LEU A 92 -8.51 -16.46 -2.49
C LEU A 92 -9.66 -15.44 -2.55
N GLY A 93 -9.36 -14.20 -2.98
CA GLY A 93 -10.35 -13.13 -3.07
C GLY A 93 -10.90 -12.64 -1.72
N LYS A 94 -10.31 -13.07 -0.61
CA LYS A 94 -10.70 -12.66 0.75
C LYS A 94 -9.51 -12.12 1.52
N LYS A 95 -9.64 -10.88 1.97
CA LYS A 95 -8.70 -10.24 2.88
C LYS A 95 -9.14 -10.48 4.31
N TRP A 96 -8.23 -10.97 5.15
CA TRP A 96 -8.45 -11.25 6.58
C TRP A 96 -7.82 -10.20 7.50
N LEU A 97 -7.02 -9.28 6.94
CA LEU A 97 -6.41 -8.17 7.67
C LEU A 97 -7.32 -6.94 7.67
N ALA A 98 -7.35 -6.20 8.78
CA ALA A 98 -8.05 -4.92 8.88
C ALA A 98 -7.31 -3.75 8.20
N LEU A 99 -6.04 -3.95 7.82
CA LEU A 99 -5.22 -2.93 7.19
C LEU A 99 -5.78 -2.56 5.80
N GLU A 100 -6.13 -1.29 5.62
CA GLU A 100 -6.65 -0.71 4.37
C GLU A 100 -6.05 0.66 4.14
N ARG A 101 -5.69 0.95 2.89
CA ARG A 101 -5.35 2.28 2.41
C ARG A 101 -6.35 2.67 1.33
N THR A 102 -6.71 3.93 1.32
CA THR A 102 -7.63 4.48 0.33
C THR A 102 -6.82 5.04 -0.83
N LEU A 103 -7.05 4.54 -2.05
CA LEU A 103 -6.39 5.00 -3.27
C LEU A 103 -7.44 5.39 -4.32
N LEU A 104 -7.12 6.40 -5.12
CA LEU A 104 -7.89 6.76 -6.31
C LEU A 104 -7.58 5.80 -7.45
N THR A 105 -8.51 5.67 -8.40
CA THR A 105 -8.39 4.79 -9.57
C THR A 105 -7.06 4.96 -10.31
N VAL A 106 -6.61 6.21 -10.49
CA VAL A 106 -5.33 6.53 -11.14
C VAL A 106 -4.12 5.98 -10.39
N ASN A 107 -4.15 6.01 -9.06
CA ASN A 107 -3.07 5.49 -8.22
C ASN A 107 -3.14 3.98 -8.11
N THR A 108 -4.34 3.40 -8.08
CA THR A 108 -4.54 1.94 -8.05
C THR A 108 -4.08 1.29 -9.36
N ALA A 109 -4.27 1.94 -10.50
CA ALA A 109 -3.90 1.40 -11.81
C ALA A 109 -2.40 1.07 -11.92
N ILE A 110 -1.53 1.81 -11.22
CA ILE A 110 -0.07 1.56 -11.18
C ILE A 110 0.25 0.19 -10.55
N TYR A 111 -0.58 -0.26 -9.61
CA TYR A 111 -0.35 -1.51 -8.87
C TYR A 111 -1.02 -2.72 -9.51
N VAL A 112 -1.80 -2.57 -10.59
CA VAL A 112 -2.43 -3.71 -11.26
C VAL A 112 -1.35 -4.51 -11.99
N PRO A 113 -1.01 -5.72 -11.53
CA PRO A 113 0.10 -6.46 -12.10
C PRO A 113 -0.41 -7.15 -13.37
N PHE A 114 -0.16 -6.56 -14.54
CA PHE A 114 -0.28 -7.30 -15.80
C PHE A 114 0.89 -8.27 -16.04
N THR A 115 1.81 -8.40 -15.07
CA THR A 115 2.91 -9.36 -15.12
C THR A 115 2.84 -10.28 -13.91
N THR A 116 2.20 -11.43 -14.07
CA THR A 116 2.59 -12.63 -13.33
C THR A 116 4.07 -12.88 -13.64
N GLN A 117 4.97 -12.56 -12.71
CA GLN A 117 6.33 -13.12 -12.81
C GLN A 117 6.21 -14.62 -12.50
N GLU A 118 6.53 -15.43 -13.50
CA GLU A 118 6.64 -16.88 -13.42
C GLU A 118 7.48 -17.29 -12.20
N LEU A 119 6.88 -18.08 -11.32
CA LEU A 119 7.52 -18.59 -10.13
C LEU A 119 8.49 -19.71 -10.53
N PHE A 120 9.75 -19.36 -10.83
CA PHE A 120 10.81 -20.34 -11.00
C PHE A 120 11.23 -20.89 -9.64
N GLN A 121 10.53 -21.92 -9.17
CA GLN A 121 10.96 -22.70 -8.03
C GLN A 121 11.79 -23.90 -8.50
N PRO A 122 13.13 -23.86 -8.42
CA PRO A 122 13.95 -25.04 -8.69
C PRO A 122 13.61 -26.11 -7.66
N GLY A 123 12.89 -27.15 -8.09
CA GLY A 123 12.56 -28.31 -7.27
C GLY A 123 11.08 -28.54 -6.96
N ALA A 124 10.15 -27.72 -7.46
CA ALA A 124 8.73 -28.08 -7.41
C ALA A 124 8.46 -29.22 -8.41
N CYS A 125 8.41 -30.44 -7.86
CA CYS A 125 8.05 -31.68 -8.50
C CYS A 125 6.66 -31.58 -9.17
N MET A 126 6.59 -31.09 -10.40
CA MET A 126 5.59 -31.56 -11.36
C MET A 126 6.15 -32.81 -12.00
N ARG A 127 5.62 -33.96 -11.58
CA ARG A 127 5.89 -35.26 -12.21
C ARG A 127 5.17 -35.30 -13.56
N ALA A 128 5.71 -34.61 -14.56
CA ALA A 128 5.43 -34.84 -15.97
C ALA A 128 6.76 -35.23 -16.64
N PRO A 129 6.84 -36.38 -17.34
CA PRO A 129 8.10 -36.85 -17.90
C PRO A 129 8.31 -36.24 -19.28
N THR A 130 9.32 -35.39 -19.47
CA THR A 130 9.90 -35.11 -20.81
C THR A 130 11.06 -34.09 -20.74
N PRO A 131 11.99 -34.10 -21.69
CA PRO A 131 12.98 -35.13 -21.94
C PRO A 131 14.41 -34.57 -21.73
N ALA A 132 15.38 -35.46 -21.54
CA ALA A 132 16.78 -35.07 -21.51
C ALA A 132 17.20 -34.43 -22.84
N VAL A 133 17.68 -33.18 -22.79
CA VAL A 133 18.52 -32.63 -23.86
C VAL A 133 19.97 -32.92 -23.49
N LYS A 134 20.57 -33.79 -24.28
CA LYS A 134 22.01 -34.07 -24.32
C LYS A 134 22.71 -32.94 -25.06
N THR A 135 23.93 -32.67 -24.58
CA THR A 135 25.05 -31.97 -25.22
C THR A 135 25.07 -30.45 -25.06
#